data_AF-A0A084B7A5-F1
#
_entry.id   AF-A0A084B7A5-F1
#
_cell.length_a   1.000
_cell.length_b   1.000
_cell.length_c   1.000
_cell.angle_alpha   90.00
_cell.angle_beta   90.00
_cell.angle_gamma   90.00
#
_symmetry.space_group_name_H-M   'P 1'
#
loop_
_entity.id
_entity.type
_entity.pdbx_description
1 polymer ?
#
loop_
_entity_poly.entity_id
_entity_poly.type
_entity_poly.pdbx_seq_one_letter_code
_entity_poly.pdbx_strand_id
1 'polypeptide(L)'
;MPLEAPTKLMDNLSAIAKADENVILEEFSQYIRASVSGNPAAWDAMGDEAHARLRKNYIRWVRGYPLTVPLSTPVDSLDDLKKRPIDWTIGASTPTETFMDNIITGVKIGATVSTLPGMHFPYVSHPGAFAQNVVDTTRKYVGTLNVAYGLMLQ
;
A
#
# COMPACT_ATOMS: atom_id res chain seq x y z
N MET A 1 -7.72 5.77 -4.61
CA MET A 1 -6.92 4.69 -5.21
C MET A 1 -6.44 3.80 -4.07
N PRO A 2 -6.91 2.55 -3.96
CA PRO A 2 -6.32 1.62 -3.02
C PRO A 2 -4.94 1.20 -3.51
N LEU A 3 -3.90 1.59 -2.77
CA LEU A 3 -2.64 0.86 -2.78
C LEU A 3 -2.84 -0.41 -1.94
N GLU A 4 -2.24 -1.53 -2.34
CA GLU A 4 -2.06 -2.79 -1.58
C GLU A 4 -2.91 -2.92 -0.30
N ALA A 5 -3.93 -3.79 -0.32
CA ALA A 5 -4.69 -4.15 0.86
C ALA A 5 -4.04 -5.37 1.54
N PRO A 6 -3.67 -5.29 2.83
CA PRO A 6 -3.15 -6.44 3.54
C PRO A 6 -4.31 -7.41 3.80
N THR A 7 -4.46 -8.45 3.00
CA THR A 7 -5.56 -9.44 3.14
C THR A 7 -5.15 -10.68 3.91
N LYS A 8 -3.86 -10.79 4.25
CA LYS A 8 -3.28 -11.94 4.93
C LYS A 8 -2.53 -11.50 6.17
N LEU A 9 -2.77 -12.21 7.28
CA LEU A 9 -1.94 -12.13 8.46
C LEU A 9 -0.58 -12.78 8.15
N MET A 10 0.50 -12.02 8.26
CA MET A 10 1.85 -12.57 8.04
C MET A 10 2.42 -13.07 9.38
N ASP A 11 2.83 -14.34 9.41
CA ASP A 11 3.29 -15.01 10.64
C ASP A 11 4.50 -14.32 11.28
N ASN A 12 5.42 -13.82 10.45
CA ASN A 12 6.59 -13.05 10.90
C ASN A 12 6.20 -11.77 11.66
N LEU A 13 5.14 -11.08 11.24
CA LEU A 13 4.64 -9.89 11.92
C LEU A 13 3.95 -10.23 13.24
N SER A 14 3.36 -11.42 13.36
CA SER A 14 2.74 -11.88 14.61
C SER A 14 3.79 -12.26 15.66
N ALA A 15 4.93 -12.80 15.24
CA ALA A 15 6.05 -13.10 16.14
C ALA A 15 6.70 -11.82 16.68
N ILE A 16 7.02 -10.86 15.81
CA ILE A 16 7.68 -9.61 16.22
C ILE A 16 6.79 -8.73 17.11
N ALA A 17 5.46 -8.85 17.01
CA ALA A 17 4.50 -8.18 17.89
C ALA A 17 4.65 -8.53 19.38
N LYS A 18 5.23 -9.70 19.68
CA LYS A 18 5.46 -10.20 21.04
C LYS A 18 6.89 -9.97 21.54
N ALA A 19 7.76 -9.41 20.70
CA ALA A 19 9.15 -9.19 21.04
C ALA A 19 9.35 -7.97 21.98
N ASP A 20 10.54 -7.90 22.59
CA ASP A 20 10.97 -6.72 23.34
C ASP A 20 11.07 -5.49 22.42
N GLU A 21 10.92 -4.30 23.00
CA GLU A 21 10.97 -3.05 22.24
C GLU A 21 12.30 -2.88 21.50
N ASN A 22 13.44 -3.25 22.11
CA ASN A 22 14.72 -3.12 21.43
C ASN A 22 14.82 -4.05 20.21
N VAL A 23 14.25 -5.26 20.30
CA VAL A 23 14.17 -6.21 19.18
C VAL A 23 13.30 -5.64 18.06
N ILE A 24 12.13 -5.08 18.40
CA ILE A 24 11.27 -4.41 17.41
C ILE A 24 12.03 -3.27 16.74
N LEU A 25 12.67 -2.40 17.52
CA LEU A 25 13.35 -1.22 16.97
C LEU A 25 14.54 -1.57 16.07
N GLU A 26 15.25 -2.66 16.35
CA GLU A 26 16.40 -3.09 15.55
C GLU A 26 15.96 -3.93 14.35
N GLU A 27 15.30 -5.07 14.61
CA GLU A 27 14.98 -6.05 13.58
C GLU A 27 13.89 -5.56 12.64
N PHE A 28 12.84 -4.90 13.15
CA PHE A 28 11.76 -4.41 12.30
C PHE A 28 12.24 -3.24 11.43
N SER A 29 13.04 -2.33 11.99
CA SER A 29 13.60 -1.21 11.24
C SER A 29 14.50 -1.71 10.11
N GLN A 30 15.36 -2.68 10.40
CA GLN A 30 16.23 -3.28 9.39
C GLN A 30 15.43 -4.06 8.33
N TYR A 31 14.40 -4.79 8.73
CA TYR A 31 13.50 -5.48 7.80
C TYR A 31 12.79 -4.51 6.86
N ILE A 32 12.24 -3.41 7.39
CA ILE A 32 11.58 -2.37 6.57
C ILE A 32 12.57 -1.80 5.55
N ARG A 33 13.77 -1.44 6.01
CA ARG A 33 14.81 -0.91 5.12
C ARG A 33 15.24 -1.90 4.05
N ALA A 34 15.53 -3.14 4.41
CA ALA A 34 16.15 -4.13 3.52
C ALA A 34 15.16 -4.86 2.61
N SER A 35 13.91 -5.05 3.05
CA SER A 35 12.97 -5.97 2.41
C SER A 35 11.63 -5.34 2.04
N VAL A 36 11.37 -4.09 2.43
CA VAL A 36 10.08 -3.42 2.18
C VAL A 36 10.24 -2.08 1.46
N SER A 37 11.36 -1.38 1.67
CA SER A 37 11.63 -0.07 1.08
C SER A 37 11.63 -0.05 -0.45
N GLY A 38 12.09 -1.14 -1.08
CA GLY A 38 12.35 -1.21 -2.52
C GLY A 38 13.52 -0.34 -3.00
N ASN A 39 14.10 0.51 -2.14
CA ASN A 39 15.30 1.30 -2.39
C ASN A 39 15.89 1.79 -1.05
N PRO A 40 16.86 1.06 -0.47
CA PRO A 40 17.45 1.41 0.82
C PRO A 40 18.10 2.80 0.84
N ALA A 41 18.71 3.22 -0.28
CA ALA A 41 19.36 4.53 -0.35
C ALA A 41 18.33 5.68 -0.29
N ALA A 42 17.21 5.57 -1.01
CA ALA A 42 16.12 6.54 -0.94
C ALA A 42 15.44 6.55 0.44
N TRP A 43 15.33 5.37 1.07
CA TRP A 43 14.83 5.23 2.44
C TRP A 43 15.72 5.96 3.45
N ASP A 44 17.03 5.74 3.39
CA ASP A 44 17.99 6.41 4.28
C ASP A 44 17.98 7.93 4.05
N ALA A 45 17.84 8.38 2.81
CA ALA A 45 17.77 9.79 2.43
C ALA A 45 16.53 10.54 2.94
N MET A 46 15.54 9.87 3.55
CA MET A 46 14.44 10.55 4.24
C MET A 46 14.91 11.39 5.45
N GLY A 47 16.12 11.12 5.96
CA GLY A 47 16.78 11.92 6.99
C GLY A 47 16.43 11.54 8.43
N ASP A 48 17.29 11.96 9.34
CA ASP A 48 17.26 11.54 10.76
C ASP A 48 15.94 11.87 11.46
N GLU A 49 15.34 13.02 11.15
CA GLU A 49 14.09 13.43 11.76
C GLU A 49 12.93 12.48 11.40
N ALA A 50 12.87 12.03 10.14
CA ALA A 50 11.89 11.05 9.70
C ALA A 50 12.11 9.70 10.39
N HIS A 51 13.35 9.22 10.43
CA HIS A 51 13.69 7.95 11.07
C HIS A 51 13.47 7.98 12.59
N ALA A 52 13.72 9.10 13.27
CA ALA A 52 13.43 9.29 14.68
C ALA A 52 11.93 9.20 15.00
N ARG A 53 11.06 9.71 14.10
CA ARG A 53 9.61 9.52 14.20
C ARG A 53 9.21 8.08 13.94
N LEU A 54 9.75 7.45 12.89
CA LEU A 54 9.44 6.06 12.54
C LEU A 54 9.83 5.10 13.67
N ARG A 55 10.97 5.32 14.33
CA ARG A 55 11.40 4.53 15.48
C ARG A 55 10.31 4.47 16.57
N LYS A 56 9.70 5.60 16.92
CA LYS A 56 8.59 5.66 17.89
C LYS A 56 7.32 4.97 17.37
N ASN A 57 7.10 5.04 16.06
CA ASN A 57 5.90 4.48 15.43
C ASN A 57 5.97 2.95 15.27
N TYR A 58 7.15 2.36 15.10
CA TYR A 58 7.29 0.92 14.87
C TYR A 58 6.70 0.07 15.98
N ILE A 59 7.00 0.38 17.24
CA ILE A 59 6.46 -0.37 18.39
C ILE A 59 4.92 -0.32 18.39
N ARG A 60 4.37 0.89 18.21
CA ARG A 60 2.92 1.09 18.19
C ARG A 60 2.26 0.37 17.01
N TRP A 61 2.88 0.44 15.83
CA TRP A 61 2.37 -0.19 14.62
C TRP A 61 2.40 -1.71 14.75
N VAL A 62 3.55 -2.29 15.10
CA VAL A 62 3.78 -3.73 15.22
C VAL A 62 2.81 -4.38 16.22
N ARG A 63 2.51 -3.71 17.34
CA ARG A 63 1.57 -4.23 18.34
C ARG A 63 0.10 -4.03 17.97
N GLY A 64 -0.23 -3.01 17.19
CA GLY A 64 -1.61 -2.59 16.96
C GLY A 64 -2.22 -2.99 15.61
N TYR A 65 -1.39 -3.12 14.57
CA TYR A 65 -1.87 -3.17 13.19
C TYR A 65 -1.83 -4.58 12.57
N PRO A 66 -0.70 -5.31 12.56
CA PRO A 66 -0.61 -6.58 11.83
C PRO A 66 -1.68 -7.61 12.23
N LEU A 67 -2.07 -7.63 13.50
CA LEU A 67 -3.02 -8.60 14.05
C LEU A 67 -4.50 -8.28 13.74
N THR A 68 -4.80 -7.04 13.34
CA THR A 68 -6.19 -6.54 13.23
C THR A 68 -6.51 -6.06 11.83
N VAL A 69 -5.58 -5.37 11.16
CA VAL A 69 -5.83 -4.78 9.85
C VAL A 69 -6.23 -5.85 8.83
N PRO A 70 -5.51 -6.99 8.69
CA PRO A 70 -5.89 -7.99 7.69
C PRO A 70 -7.29 -8.58 7.87
N LEU A 71 -7.76 -8.65 9.11
CA LEU A 71 -9.09 -9.15 9.46
C LEU A 71 -10.21 -8.13 9.22
N SER A 72 -9.85 -6.86 9.03
CA SER A 72 -10.79 -5.74 8.84
C SER A 72 -10.73 -5.15 7.44
N THR A 73 -9.88 -5.71 6.57
CA THR A 73 -9.70 -5.22 5.21
C THR A 73 -11.02 -5.36 4.44
N PRO A 74 -11.60 -4.27 3.90
CA PRO A 74 -12.96 -4.27 3.36
C PRO A 74 -13.01 -4.86 1.94
N VAL A 75 -12.66 -6.14 1.79
CA VAL A 75 -12.63 -6.88 0.52
C VAL A 75 -13.63 -8.03 0.45
N ASP A 76 -14.36 -8.31 1.53
CA ASP A 76 -15.31 -9.43 1.61
C ASP A 76 -16.55 -9.22 0.72
N SER A 77 -16.92 -7.96 0.47
CA SER A 77 -18.05 -7.59 -0.39
C SER A 77 -17.55 -7.08 -1.74
N LEU A 78 -17.42 -8.00 -2.71
CA LEU A 78 -17.05 -7.65 -4.08
C LEU A 78 -18.04 -6.66 -4.70
N ASP A 79 -19.33 -6.75 -4.33
CA ASP A 79 -20.36 -5.84 -4.83
C ASP A 79 -20.19 -4.42 -4.28
N ASP A 80 -19.73 -4.26 -3.03
CA ASP A 80 -19.41 -2.94 -2.48
C ASP A 80 -18.17 -2.32 -3.11
N LEU A 81 -17.21 -3.14 -3.53
CA LEU A 81 -16.03 -2.68 -4.27
C LEU A 81 -16.41 -2.20 -5.67
N LYS A 82 -17.32 -2.89 -6.35
CA LYS A 82 -17.80 -2.51 -7.70
C LYS A 82 -18.58 -1.19 -7.73
N LYS A 83 -19.07 -0.69 -6.58
CA LYS A 83 -19.81 0.58 -6.49
C LYS A 83 -18.96 1.83 -6.72
N ARG A 84 -17.64 1.71 -6.84
CA ARG A 84 -16.73 2.86 -6.98
C ARG A 84 -15.63 2.57 -8.02
N PRO A 85 -15.11 3.60 -8.71
CA PRO A 85 -13.95 3.43 -9.57
C PRO A 85 -12.72 3.02 -8.75
N ILE A 86 -12.09 1.91 -9.14
CA ILE A 86 -10.89 1.37 -8.50
C ILE A 86 -9.83 1.09 -9.57
N ASP A 87 -8.70 1.77 -9.46
CA ASP A 87 -7.41 1.34 -10.02
C ASP A 87 -6.56 0.83 -8.85
N TRP A 88 -6.11 -0.41 -8.97
CA TRP A 88 -5.39 -1.13 -7.92
C TRP A 88 -3.94 -1.36 -8.36
N THR A 89 -2.99 -1.00 -7.50
CA THR A 89 -1.57 -1.18 -7.77
C THR A 89 -0.90 -2.07 -6.74
N ILE A 90 0.09 -2.86 -7.17
CA ILE A 90 1.05 -3.59 -6.33
C ILE A 90 2.50 -3.19 -6.68
N GLY A 91 3.44 -3.36 -5.77
CA GLY A 91 4.86 -3.15 -6.05
C GLY A 91 5.42 -4.13 -7.09
N ALA A 92 6.06 -3.62 -8.15
CA ALA A 92 6.61 -4.42 -9.24
C ALA A 92 7.75 -5.36 -8.80
N SER A 93 8.45 -5.00 -7.72
CA SER A 93 9.53 -5.79 -7.12
C SER A 93 9.08 -6.54 -5.87
N THR A 94 7.81 -6.41 -5.46
CA THR A 94 7.25 -7.20 -4.38
C THR A 94 7.04 -8.64 -4.86
N PRO A 95 7.47 -9.68 -4.11
CA PRO A 95 7.16 -11.06 -4.44
C PRO A 95 5.66 -11.25 -4.67
N THR A 96 5.27 -11.85 -5.79
CA THR A 96 3.86 -11.96 -6.20
C THR A 96 2.98 -12.59 -5.13
N GLU A 97 3.51 -13.57 -4.38
CA GLU A 97 2.81 -14.25 -3.30
C GLU A 97 2.36 -13.32 -2.16
N THR A 98 3.05 -12.19 -1.95
CA THR A 98 2.76 -11.26 -0.86
C THR A 98 1.40 -10.58 -1.04
N PHE A 99 1.00 -10.31 -2.28
CA PHE A 99 -0.25 -9.61 -2.61
C PHE A 99 -1.05 -10.29 -3.72
N MET A 100 -0.91 -11.61 -3.91
CA MET A 100 -1.66 -12.35 -4.92
C MET A 100 -3.18 -12.18 -4.76
N ASP A 101 -3.69 -12.17 -3.52
CA ASP A 101 -5.11 -11.96 -3.24
C ASP A 101 -5.62 -10.61 -3.74
N ASN A 102 -4.76 -9.57 -3.76
CA ASN A 102 -5.13 -8.26 -4.30
C ASN A 102 -5.32 -8.34 -5.81
N ILE A 103 -4.43 -9.05 -6.51
CA ILE A 103 -4.54 -9.27 -7.96
C ILE A 103 -5.85 -9.99 -8.27
N ILE A 104 -6.12 -11.09 -7.55
CA ILE A 104 -7.34 -11.89 -7.73
C ILE A 104 -8.59 -11.04 -7.44
N THR A 105 -8.58 -10.28 -6.35
CA THR A 105 -9.72 -9.42 -5.97
C THR A 105 -9.96 -8.33 -7.01
N GLY A 106 -8.92 -7.61 -7.42
CA GLY A 106 -9.01 -6.58 -8.44
C GLY A 106 -9.57 -7.09 -9.76
N VAL A 107 -9.11 -8.26 -10.22
CA VAL A 107 -9.63 -8.92 -11.41
C VAL A 107 -11.10 -9.29 -11.26
N LYS A 108 -11.52 -9.88 -10.12
CA LYS A 108 -12.92 -10.28 -9.87
C LYS A 108 -13.90 -9.11 -9.88
N ILE A 109 -13.46 -7.92 -9.47
CA ILE A 109 -14.30 -6.71 -9.49
C ILE A 109 -14.21 -5.92 -10.80
N GLY A 110 -13.41 -6.39 -11.77
CA GLY A 110 -13.19 -5.69 -13.03
C GLY A 110 -12.37 -4.40 -12.90
N ALA A 111 -11.58 -4.27 -11.84
CA ALA A 111 -10.68 -3.13 -11.65
C ALA A 111 -9.48 -3.20 -12.59
N THR A 112 -8.89 -2.05 -12.90
CA THR A 112 -7.55 -2.02 -13.51
C THR A 112 -6.54 -2.46 -12.45
N VAL A 113 -5.82 -3.55 -12.70
CA VAL A 113 -4.73 -4.03 -11.85
C VAL A 113 -3.41 -3.81 -12.56
N SER A 114 -2.50 -3.04 -11.95
CA SER A 114 -1.18 -2.76 -12.51
C SER A 114 -0.09 -2.78 -11.44
N THR A 115 1.15 -2.58 -11.85
CA THR A 115 2.29 -2.46 -10.94
C THR A 115 2.81 -1.03 -10.88
N LEU A 116 3.43 -0.67 -9.74
CA LEU A 116 4.27 0.52 -9.60
C LEU A 116 5.72 0.11 -9.34
N PRO A 117 6.72 0.86 -9.83
CA PRO A 117 8.12 0.57 -9.54
C PRO A 117 8.41 0.55 -8.04
N GLY A 118 9.30 -0.36 -7.61
CA GLY A 118 9.65 -0.57 -6.20
C GLY A 118 8.77 -1.62 -5.54
N MET A 119 8.62 -1.49 -4.21
CA MET A 119 7.88 -2.42 -3.35
C MET A 119 6.72 -1.68 -2.66
N HIS A 120 6.67 -1.68 -1.33
CA HIS A 120 5.56 -1.14 -0.55
C HIS A 120 5.52 0.40 -0.50
N PHE A 121 6.66 1.06 -0.72
CA PHE A 121 6.81 2.52 -0.63
C PHE A 121 7.21 3.15 -1.96
N PRO A 122 6.36 3.09 -3.01
CA PRO A 122 6.68 3.66 -4.32
C PRO A 122 6.84 5.19 -4.26
N TYR A 123 6.18 5.86 -3.32
CA TYR A 123 6.32 7.31 -3.09
C TYR A 123 7.65 7.73 -2.46
N VAL A 124 8.41 6.80 -1.88
CA VAL A 124 9.79 7.04 -1.40
C VAL A 124 10.79 6.58 -2.46
N SER A 125 10.64 5.34 -2.95
CA SER A 125 11.62 4.73 -3.85
C SER A 125 11.58 5.30 -5.28
N HIS A 126 10.39 5.69 -5.77
CA HIS A 126 10.16 6.15 -7.14
C HIS A 126 9.14 7.31 -7.20
N PRO A 127 9.40 8.44 -6.53
CA PRO A 127 8.43 9.51 -6.33
C PRO A 127 7.85 10.08 -7.65
N GLY A 128 8.68 10.18 -8.71
CA GLY A 128 8.23 10.65 -10.02
C GLY A 128 7.22 9.70 -10.69
N ALA A 129 7.50 8.40 -10.70
CA ALA A 129 6.59 7.40 -11.26
C ALA A 129 5.29 7.29 -10.44
N PHE A 130 5.39 7.36 -9.11
CA PHE A 130 4.23 7.40 -8.23
C PHE A 130 3.36 8.63 -8.51
N ALA A 131 3.95 9.83 -8.56
CA ALA A 131 3.22 11.08 -8.81
C ALA A 131 2.53 11.07 -10.17
N GLN A 132 3.22 10.60 -11.22
CA GLN A 132 2.64 10.48 -12.55
C GLN A 132 1.43 9.53 -12.56
N ASN A 133 1.55 8.35 -11.93
CA ASN A 133 0.44 7.41 -11.82
C ASN A 133 -0.78 8.01 -11.08
N VAL A 134 -0.55 8.74 -10.00
CA VAL A 134 -1.62 9.45 -9.28
C VAL A 134 -2.31 10.46 -10.20
N VAL A 135 -1.54 11.32 -10.88
CA VAL A 135 -2.08 12.35 -11.79
C VAL A 135 -2.88 11.71 -12.93
N ASP A 136 -2.31 10.72 -13.61
CA ASP A 136 -2.96 10.09 -14.76
C ASP A 136 -4.23 9.34 -14.34
N THR A 137 -4.18 8.62 -13.23
CA THR A 137 -5.35 7.90 -12.71
C THR A 137 -6.46 8.88 -12.30
N THR A 138 -6.12 9.94 -11.57
CA THR A 138 -7.12 10.95 -11.19
C THR A 138 -7.75 11.61 -12.41
N ARG A 139 -6.96 11.93 -13.45
CA ARG A 139 -7.47 12.54 -14.69
C ARG A 139 -8.52 11.68 -15.40
N LYS A 140 -8.45 10.34 -15.31
CA LYS A 140 -9.48 9.43 -15.85
C LYS A 140 -10.89 9.75 -15.35
N TYR A 141 -11.00 10.28 -14.12
CA TYR A 141 -12.27 10.46 -13.41
C TYR A 141 -12.69 11.92 -13.23
N VAL A 142 -11.77 12.88 -13.39
CA VAL A 142 -12.11 14.32 -13.32
C VAL A 142 -12.76 14.80 -14.63
N GLY A 143 -12.36 14.25 -15.79
CA GLY A 143 -12.93 14.65 -17.10
C GLY A 143 -14.32 14.07 -17.39
N THR A 144 -14.67 12.92 -16.83
CA THR A 144 -15.96 12.22 -17.03
C THR A 144 -17.13 12.90 -16.31
N LEU A 145 -16.85 13.65 -15.23
CA LEU A 145 -17.88 14.39 -14.48
C LEU A 145 -18.49 15.56 -15.28
N ASN A 146 -17.71 16.20 -16.14
CA ASN A 146 -18.20 17.34 -16.93
C ASN A 146 -19.13 16.90 -18.07
N VAL A 147 -18.96 15.69 -18.61
CA VAL A 147 -19.85 15.17 -19.67
C VAL A 147 -21.20 14.72 -19.08
N ALA A 148 -21.19 14.14 -17.87
CA ALA A 148 -22.42 13.72 -17.20
C ALA A 148 -23.31 14.91 -16.76
N TYR A 149 -22.71 16.04 -16.36
CA TYR A 149 -23.47 17.26 -16.06
C TYR A 149 -23.93 18.02 -17.32
N GLY A 150 -23.17 17.97 -18.41
CA GLY A 150 -23.56 18.61 -19.68
C GLY A 150 -24.75 17.93 -20.38
N LEU A 151 -24.95 16.62 -20.16
CA LEU A 151 -26.07 15.85 -20.73
C LEU A 151 -27.34 15.84 -19.87
N MET A 152 -27.28 16.31 -18.62
CA MET A 152 -28.48 16.49 -17.77
C MET A 152 -29.10 17.90 -17.88
N LEU A 153 -28.49 18.79 -18.68
CA LEU A 153 -28.96 20.16 -18.91
C LEU A 153 -29.45 20.40 -20.36
N GLN A 154 -29.68 19.33 -21.14
CA GLN A 154 -30.33 19.35 -22.45
C GLN A 154 -31.59 18.49 -22.41
#